data_AF-A0A829I0V6-F1
#
_entry.id   AF-A0A829I0V6-F1
#
_cell.length_a   1.000
_cell.length_b   1.000
_cell.length_c   1.000
_cell.angle_alpha   90.00
_cell.angle_beta   90.00
_cell.angle_gamma   90.00
#
_symmetry.space_group_name_H-M   'P 1'
#
loop_
_entity.id
_entity.type
_entity.pdbx_description
1 polymer ?
#
loop_
_entity_poly.entity_id
_entity_poly.type
_entity_poly.pdbx_seq_one_letter_code
_entity_poly.pdbx_strand_id
1 'polypeptide(L)'
;PGTIADINYIDKEGEPHQINGATLPWSIEIITTAPSMTGNILAQTRNADGLGCRITANDEKKDERYTNEVSAYVYCFVKSA
;
A
#
# COMPACT_ATOMS: atom_id res chain seq x y z
N PRO A 1 12.75 -7.28 -16.30
CA PRO A 1 13.24 -6.96 -14.93
C PRO A 1 12.17 -6.13 -14.20
N GLY A 2 11.49 -6.73 -13.22
CA GLY A 2 10.45 -6.04 -12.44
C GLY A 2 11.05 -5.15 -11.36
N THR A 3 10.44 -4.00 -11.12
CA THR A 3 10.79 -3.15 -9.97
C THR A 3 10.46 -3.89 -8.68
N ILE A 4 11.42 -3.92 -7.75
CA ILE A 4 11.21 -4.43 -6.40
C ILE A 4 10.98 -3.29 -5.42
N ALA A 5 10.07 -3.50 -4.47
CA ALA A 5 9.76 -2.55 -3.42
C ALA A 5 9.65 -3.27 -2.07
N ASP A 6 10.03 -2.58 -1.01
CA ASP A 6 9.73 -3.00 0.34
C ASP A 6 8.35 -2.43 0.70
N ILE A 7 7.44 -3.31 1.11
CA ILE A 7 6.04 -3.00 1.36
C ILE A 7 5.74 -3.26 2.83
N ASN A 8 5.10 -2.30 3.49
CA ASN A 8 4.58 -2.45 4.83
C ASN A 8 3.08 -2.15 4.81
N TYR A 9 2.25 -3.02 5.36
CA TYR A 9 0.80 -2.81 5.44
C TYR A 9 0.23 -3.32 6.77
N ILE A 10 -0.96 -2.85 7.12
CA ILE A 10 -1.70 -3.31 8.29
C ILE A 10 -2.86 -4.21 7.84
N ASP A 11 -3.04 -5.38 8.46
CA ASP A 11 -4.15 -6.29 8.16
C ASP A 11 -5.46 -5.91 8.87
N LYS A 12 -6.48 -6.79 8.79
CA LYS A 12 -7.79 -6.55 9.42
C LYS A 12 -7.74 -6.63 10.95
N GLU A 13 -6.76 -7.33 11.51
CA GLU A 13 -6.50 -7.45 12.95
C GLU A 13 -5.74 -6.24 13.51
N GLY A 14 -5.18 -5.40 12.64
CA GLY A 14 -4.32 -4.28 13.04
C GLY A 14 -2.85 -4.67 13.19
N GLU A 15 -2.45 -5.85 12.70
CA GLU A 15 -1.07 -6.30 12.75
C GLU A 15 -0.28 -5.76 11.55
N PRO A 16 0.92 -5.19 11.77
CA PRO A 16 1.78 -4.74 10.69
C PRO A 16 2.51 -5.92 10.04
N HIS A 17 2.45 -5.99 8.72
CA HIS A 17 3.15 -6.95 7.87
C HIS A 17 4.20 -6.22 7.05
N GLN A 18 5.41 -6.79 6.99
CA GLN A 18 6.51 -6.27 6.19
C GLN A 18 6.95 -7.31 5.17
N ILE A 19 6.98 -6.92 3.90
CA ILE A 19 7.45 -7.72 2.78
C ILE A 19 8.63 -6.98 2.15
N ASN A 20 9.81 -7.57 2.22
CA ASN A 20 11.00 -7.01 1.61
C ASN A 20 11.17 -7.59 0.20
N GLY A 21 11.45 -6.73 -0.79
CA GLY A 21 11.69 -7.13 -2.17
C GLY A 21 10.46 -7.67 -2.93
N ALA A 22 9.26 -7.16 -2.63
CA ALA A 22 8.05 -7.50 -3.38
C ALA A 22 8.18 -7.05 -4.85
N THR A 23 7.82 -7.92 -5.79
CA THR A 23 7.81 -7.57 -7.22
C THR A 23 6.54 -6.80 -7.55
N LEU A 24 6.69 -5.64 -8.21
CA LEU A 24 5.55 -4.82 -8.63
C LEU A 24 4.99 -5.25 -10.01
N PRO A 25 3.67 -5.11 -10.24
CA PRO A 25 2.66 -4.61 -9.29
C PRO A 25 2.31 -5.62 -8.20
N TRP A 26 2.21 -5.15 -6.96
CA TRP A 26 1.81 -5.94 -5.79
C TRP A 26 0.45 -5.45 -5.27
N SER A 27 -0.39 -6.37 -4.81
CA SER A 27 -1.70 -6.06 -4.22
C SER A 27 -2.08 -7.08 -3.16
N ILE A 28 -2.85 -6.64 -2.15
CA ILE A 28 -3.48 -7.50 -1.16
C ILE A 28 -4.96 -7.15 -1.03
N GLU A 29 -5.78 -8.17 -0.80
CA GLU A 29 -7.19 -8.01 -0.44
C GLU A 29 -7.36 -8.26 1.06
N ILE A 30 -7.97 -7.30 1.76
CA ILE A 30 -8.25 -7.39 3.20
C ILE A 30 -9.76 -7.36 3.39
N ILE A 31 -10.33 -8.50 3.78
CA ILE A 31 -11.76 -8.63 4.04
C ILE A 31 -12.01 -8.49 5.54
N THR A 32 -12.75 -7.45 5.93
CA THR A 32 -13.09 -7.17 7.33
C THR A 32 -14.54 -6.70 7.46
N THR A 33 -15.15 -6.97 8.62
CA THR A 33 -16.46 -6.42 9.01
C THR A 33 -16.33 -5.37 10.11
N ALA A 34 -15.09 -5.02 10.51
CA ALA A 34 -14.85 -4.09 11.59
C ALA A 34 -15.14 -2.64 11.13
N PRO A 35 -16.10 -1.93 11.75
CA PRO A 35 -16.50 -0.59 11.32
C PRO A 35 -15.42 0.46 11.58
N SER A 36 -14.44 0.15 12.43
CA SER A 36 -13.32 1.02 12.77
C SER A 36 -12.01 0.65 12.07
N MET A 37 -12.05 -0.22 11.04
CA MET A 37 -10.82 -0.66 10.39
C MET A 37 -10.06 0.52 9.79
N THR A 38 -8.75 0.52 9.99
CA THR A 38 -7.84 1.51 9.42
C THR A 38 -6.83 0.76 8.57
N GLY A 39 -6.73 1.15 7.31
CA GLY A 39 -5.77 0.57 6.37
C GLY A 39 -4.61 1.53 6.18
N ASN A 40 -3.39 1.03 6.32
CA ASN A 40 -2.18 1.76 5.94
C ASN A 40 -1.36 0.85 5.05
N ILE A 41 -0.86 1.39 3.94
CA ILE A 41 0.14 0.74 3.11
C ILE A 41 1.25 1.74 2.79
N LEU A 42 2.48 1.26 2.89
CA LEU A 42 3.69 1.99 2.62
C LEU A 42 4.52 1.16 1.65
N ALA A 43 5.05 1.81 0.63
CA ALA A 43 5.91 1.17 -0.33
C ALA A 43 7.13 2.06 -0.59
N GLN A 44 8.31 1.43 -0.61
CA GLN A 44 9.58 2.10 -0.90
C GLN A 44 10.34 1.32 -1.96
N THR A 45 10.87 2.01 -2.96
CA THR A 45 11.74 1.40 -3.98
C THR A 45 12.98 2.27 -4.20
N ARG A 46 14.08 1.60 -4.54
CA ARG A 46 15.34 2.26 -4.93
C ARG A 46 15.58 2.27 -6.44
N ASN A 47 14.76 1.54 -7.20
CA ASN A 47 15.02 1.20 -8.60
C ASN A 47 13.85 1.56 -9.52
N ALA A 48 13.04 2.56 -9.16
CA ALA A 48 11.90 2.99 -9.97
C ALA A 48 11.90 4.51 -10.13
N ASP A 49 11.53 4.96 -11.33
CA ASP A 49 11.30 6.38 -11.63
C ASP A 49 9.93 6.86 -11.13
N GLY A 50 9.13 5.95 -10.55
CA GLY A 50 7.90 6.30 -9.88
C GLY A 50 7.23 5.12 -9.18
N LEU A 51 6.41 5.44 -8.19
CA LEU A 51 5.70 4.49 -7.35
C LEU A 51 4.36 5.07 -6.95
N GLY A 52 3.31 4.26 -7.09
CA GLY A 52 1.97 4.59 -6.65
C GLY A 52 1.48 3.64 -5.59
N CYS A 53 0.60 4.13 -4.72
CA CYS A 53 -0.25 3.31 -3.87
C CYS A 53 -1.71 3.66 -4.13
N ARG A 54 -2.58 2.69 -3.93
CA ARG A 54 -4.03 2.86 -4.02
C ARG A 54 -4.71 1.96 -3.02
N ILE A 55 -5.66 2.51 -2.28
CA ILE A 55 -6.55 1.76 -1.40
C ILE A 55 -8.00 1.97 -1.88
N THR A 56 -8.69 0.86 -2.10
CA THR A 56 -10.11 0.81 -2.46
C THR A 56 -10.87 0.08 -1.37
N ALA A 57 -12.05 0.59 -1.00
CA ALA A 57 -12.98 -0.08 -0.09
C ALA A 57 -14.39 0.00 -0.68
N ASN A 58 -15.09 -1.14 -0.78
CA ASN A 58 -16.40 -1.24 -1.43
C ASN A 58 -16.41 -0.59 -2.83
N ASP A 59 -15.41 -0.89 -3.64
CA ASP A 59 -15.19 -0.31 -4.98
C ASP A 59 -14.99 1.21 -5.05
N GLU A 60 -14.95 1.88 -3.90
CA GLU A 60 -14.67 3.31 -3.80
C GLU A 60 -13.19 3.54 -3.50
N LYS A 61 -12.56 4.41 -4.30
CA LYS A 61 -11.18 4.85 -4.07
C LYS A 61 -11.12 5.73 -2.81
N LYS A 62 -10.41 5.26 -1.79
CA LYS A 62 -10.30 5.96 -0.50
C LYS A 62 -9.04 6.81 -0.42
N ASP A 63 -7.93 6.30 -0.92
CA ASP A 63 -6.69 7.06 -1.07
C ASP A 63 -5.93 6.54 -2.30
N GLU A 64 -5.28 7.44 -3.01
CA GLU A 64 -4.41 7.13 -4.14
C GLU A 64 -3.35 8.20 -4.24
N ARG A 65 -2.09 7.76 -4.22
CA ARG A 65 -0.94 8.66 -4.29
C ARG A 65 0.08 8.10 -5.25
N TYR A 66 0.83 9.01 -5.85
CA TYR A 66 1.88 8.69 -6.79
C TYR A 66 3.04 9.65 -6.58
N THR A 67 4.26 9.12 -6.62
CA THR A 67 5.51 9.89 -6.63
C THR A 67 6.38 9.42 -7.79
N ASN A 68 7.17 10.33 -8.33
CA ASN A 68 8.09 10.12 -9.45
C ASN A 68 9.55 10.36 -9.05
N GLU A 69 9.88 10.14 -7.78
CA GLU A 69 11.25 10.31 -7.26
C GLU A 69 12.11 9.07 -7.52
N VAL A 70 13.41 9.28 -7.76
CA VAL A 70 14.43 8.22 -8.03
C VAL A 70 14.68 7.33 -6.79
N SER A 71 14.08 7.67 -5.65
CA SER A 71 13.94 6.80 -4.48
C SER A 71 12.52 6.96 -3.95
N ALA A 72 11.57 6.49 -4.75
CA ALA A 72 10.17 6.70 -4.52
C ALA A 72 9.72 6.04 -3.20
N TYR A 73 9.22 6.88 -2.31
CA TYR A 73 8.52 6.50 -1.10
C TYR A 73 7.07 6.99 -1.22
N VAL A 74 6.12 6.07 -1.05
CA VAL A 74 4.70 6.41 -1.09
C VAL A 74 3.99 5.72 0.07
N TYR A 75 3.00 6.39 0.64
CA TYR A 75 2.11 5.80 1.63
C TYR A 75 0.66 6.18 1.31
N CYS A 76 -0.25 5.26 1.53
CA CYS A 76 -1.68 5.47 1.43
C CYS A 76 -2.33 5.08 2.74
N PHE A 77 -3.34 5.84 3.13
CA PHE A 77 -4.01 5.64 4.41
C PHE A 77 -5.51 5.82 4.24
N VAL A 78 -6.27 4.89 4.82
CA VAL A 78 -7.73 5.00 4.93
C VAL A 78 -8.14 4.76 6.37
N LYS A 79 -9.12 5.54 6.83
CA LYS A 79 -9.88 5.25 8.02
C LYS A 79 -11.32 4.93 7.59
N SER A 80 -11.88 3.85 8.12
CA SER A 80 -13.31 3.57 7.93
C SER A 80 -14.13 4.74 8.51
N ALA A 81 -14.99 5.31 7.66
CA ALA A 81 -15.85 6.46 7.97
C ALA A 81 -17.22 6.00 8.47
#